data_AF-A0A7I4YWD4-F1
#
_entry.id   AF-A0A7I4YWD4-F1
#
_cell.length_a   1.000
_cell.length_b   1.000
_cell.length_c   1.000
_cell.angle_alpha   90.00
_cell.angle_beta   90.00
_cell.angle_gamma   90.00
#
_symmetry.space_group_name_H-M   'P 1'
#
loop_
_entity.id
_entity.type
_entity.pdbx_description
1 polymer ?
#
loop_
_entity_poly.entity_id
_entity_poly.type
_entity_poly.pdbx_seq_one_letter_code
_entity_poly.pdbx_strand_id
1 'polypeptide(L)'
;MRGQRVGHVCLSDSREFALSWTQSSEHLFDCGKSLLLTDQGYAITTPRRSARSLVPSVGIVTSNQLAAQLLAVEGSAKVSVFSLFRHTISALCDRVNLLGLSIQTALAAQPTVVARRLFGRTDIAASYLGSGLIQIHKCMAVPSSSWSFLGFNDTCFARPLVDIRLPSGICHRAYMDVDTAVLEEKANEVPCYSVPYFYIFDGTQAVRLDAFSGTLRNVSSQLSDGFYRF
;
A
#
# COMPACT_ATOMS: atom_id res chain seq x y z
N MET A 1 -39.63 4.56 28.67
CA MET A 1 -38.31 4.39 28.04
C MET A 1 -37.93 5.70 27.35
N ARG A 2 -36.71 6.21 27.53
CA ARG A 2 -36.19 7.38 26.81
C ARG A 2 -35.22 6.91 25.73
N GLY A 3 -35.17 7.64 24.62
CA GLY A 3 -34.41 7.23 23.45
C GLY A 3 -34.31 8.34 22.42
N GLN A 4 -33.35 8.18 21.53
CA GLN A 4 -33.11 9.10 20.42
C GLN A 4 -33.76 8.57 19.15
N ARG A 5 -34.54 9.42 18.49
CA ARG A 5 -35.14 9.10 17.19
C ARG A 5 -34.21 9.52 16.05
N VAL A 6 -33.88 8.58 15.17
CA VAL A 6 -33.16 8.80 13.92
C VAL A 6 -34.07 8.37 12.77
N GLY A 7 -34.78 9.34 12.19
CA GLY A 7 -35.77 9.09 11.13
C GLY A 7 -36.93 8.23 11.60
N HIS A 8 -36.98 7.01 11.06
CA HIS A 8 -38.00 5.97 11.25
C HIS A 8 -37.64 4.93 12.31
N VAL A 9 -36.53 5.14 13.03
CA VAL A 9 -36.04 4.26 14.08
C VAL A 9 -35.86 5.06 15.37
N CYS A 10 -36.27 4.51 16.50
CA CYS A 10 -35.99 5.01 17.84
C CYS A 10 -35.06 4.04 18.56
N LEU A 11 -33.92 4.52 19.04
CA LEU A 11 -32.97 3.73 19.83
C LEU A 11 -33.06 4.19 21.29
N SER A 12 -33.19 3.26 22.23
CA SER A 12 -33.15 3.58 23.66
C SER A 12 -31.81 4.20 24.05
N ASP A 13 -31.81 5.04 25.09
CA ASP A 13 -30.56 5.64 25.59
C ASP A 13 -29.57 4.57 26.08
N SER A 14 -30.07 3.43 26.57
CA SER A 14 -29.26 2.27 26.97
C SER A 14 -28.69 1.48 25.79
N ARG A 15 -29.13 1.74 24.55
CA ARG A 15 -28.79 0.97 23.33
C ARG A 15 -29.12 -0.51 23.38
N GLU A 16 -29.94 -0.94 24.32
CA GLU A 16 -30.38 -2.34 24.45
C GLU A 16 -31.68 -2.59 23.67
N PHE A 17 -32.33 -1.54 23.16
CA PHE A 17 -33.67 -1.66 22.63
C PHE A 17 -33.91 -0.65 21.52
N ALA A 18 -34.45 -1.11 20.39
CA ALA A 18 -34.74 -0.25 19.26
C ALA A 18 -36.10 -0.59 18.62
N LEU A 19 -36.79 0.44 18.15
CA LEU A 19 -38.09 0.33 17.50
C LEU A 19 -38.03 1.00 16.13
N SER A 20 -38.53 0.34 15.09
CA SER A 20 -38.63 0.85 13.72
C SER A 20 -40.08 0.92 13.25
N TRP A 21 -40.36 1.84 12.34
CA TRP A 21 -41.67 1.95 11.70
C TRP A 21 -41.58 2.66 10.35
N THR A 22 -42.45 2.29 9.42
CA THR A 22 -42.56 2.91 8.10
C THR A 22 -43.68 3.97 8.05
N GLN A 23 -43.76 4.75 6.96
CA GLN A 23 -44.86 5.73 6.78
C GLN A 23 -46.23 5.07 6.58
N SER A 24 -46.26 3.79 6.19
CA SER A 24 -47.46 2.97 6.02
C SER A 24 -47.83 2.17 7.27
N SER A 25 -47.13 2.39 8.39
CA SER A 25 -47.40 1.63 9.62
C SER A 25 -48.81 1.92 10.15
N GLU A 26 -49.49 0.87 10.60
CA GLU A 26 -50.85 1.00 11.10
C GLU A 26 -50.91 1.86 12.36
N HIS A 27 -52.00 2.61 12.48
CA HIS A 27 -52.30 3.39 13.66
C HIS A 27 -53.44 2.72 14.43
N LEU A 28 -53.16 2.33 15.67
CA LEU A 28 -54.14 1.79 16.60
C LEU A 28 -54.74 2.94 17.41
N PHE A 29 -56.05 2.89 17.67
CA PHE A 29 -56.71 3.87 18.54
C PHE A 29 -57.06 3.19 19.86
N ASP A 30 -56.40 3.62 20.94
CA ASP A 30 -56.64 3.08 22.28
C ASP A 30 -56.71 4.23 23.29
N CYS A 31 -57.66 4.17 24.21
CA CYS A 31 -57.87 5.15 25.28
C CYS A 31 -57.93 6.61 24.78
N GLY A 32 -58.53 6.86 23.61
CA GLY A 32 -58.66 8.19 23.03
C GLY A 32 -57.38 8.73 22.36
N LYS A 33 -56.35 7.89 22.19
CA LYS A 33 -55.07 8.26 21.59
C LYS A 33 -54.79 7.40 20.36
N SER A 34 -54.30 8.04 19.30
CA SER A 34 -53.73 7.33 18.17
C SER A 34 -52.29 6.94 18.50
N LEU A 35 -52.03 5.64 18.49
CA LEU A 35 -50.73 4.99 18.71
C LEU A 35 -50.26 4.44 17.36
N LEU A 36 -48.98 4.62 17.05
CA LEU A 36 -48.36 4.02 15.87
C LEU A 36 -47.86 2.63 16.24
N LEU A 37 -48.20 1.62 15.45
CA LEU A 37 -47.67 0.27 15.60
C LEU A 37 -46.29 0.18 14.96
N THR A 38 -45.29 -0.25 15.70
CA THR A 38 -43.92 -0.47 15.19
C THR A 38 -43.83 -1.83 14.50
N ASP A 39 -42.80 -2.02 13.68
CA ASP A 39 -42.53 -3.30 13.01
C ASP A 39 -42.25 -4.42 14.04
N GLN A 40 -41.88 -4.04 15.26
CA GLN A 40 -41.67 -4.92 16.42
C GLN A 40 -42.97 -5.24 17.18
N GLY A 41 -44.12 -4.72 16.76
CA GLY A 41 -45.40 -4.96 17.43
C GLY A 41 -45.60 -4.13 18.70
N TYR A 42 -44.83 -3.05 18.89
CA TYR A 42 -45.05 -2.10 19.98
C TYR A 42 -45.95 -0.96 19.52
N ALA A 43 -46.96 -0.62 20.33
CA ALA A 43 -47.73 0.59 20.13
C ALA A 43 -47.02 1.77 20.79
N ILE A 44 -46.54 2.72 19.99
CA ILE A 44 -45.84 3.91 20.48
C ILE A 44 -46.65 5.18 20.22
N THR A 45 -46.57 6.13 21.15
CA THR A 45 -47.01 7.49 20.91
C THR A 45 -45.81 8.34 20.48
N THR A 46 -45.84 8.87 19.27
CA THR A 46 -44.82 9.85 18.86
C THR A 46 -45.13 11.17 19.56
N PRO A 47 -44.19 11.76 20.33
CA PRO A 47 -44.47 13.01 21.03
C PRO A 47 -44.70 14.13 20.00
N ARG A 48 -45.96 14.55 19.83
CA ARG A 48 -46.28 15.87 19.28
C ARG A 48 -45.98 16.89 20.37
N ARG A 49 -45.38 18.03 20.02
CA ARG A 49 -45.21 19.15 20.97
C ARG A 49 -46.60 19.52 21.52
N SER A 50 -46.87 19.09 22.74
CA SER A 50 -48.06 19.42 23.51
C SER A 50 -47.61 19.97 24.85
N ALA A 51 -48.31 20.98 25.34
CA ALA A 51 -48.02 21.66 26.59
C ALA A 51 -48.00 20.67 27.77
N ARG A 52 -47.08 20.90 28.70
CA ARG A 52 -46.83 20.03 29.86
C ARG A 52 -48.10 19.85 30.69
N SER A 53 -48.75 18.71 30.58
CA SER A 53 -49.43 18.05 31.70
C SER A 53 -49.87 16.64 31.28
N LEU A 54 -49.93 15.75 32.26
CA LEU A 54 -50.31 14.33 32.23
C LEU A 54 -49.15 13.36 32.00
N VAL A 55 -48.81 12.68 33.11
CA VAL A 55 -47.98 11.48 33.18
C VAL A 55 -48.51 10.47 32.17
N PRO A 56 -47.73 10.05 31.16
CA PRO A 56 -48.19 9.05 30.22
C PRO A 56 -48.25 7.69 30.93
N SER A 57 -49.47 7.18 31.11
CA SER A 57 -49.69 5.76 31.40
C SER A 57 -49.10 4.95 30.23
N VAL A 58 -48.06 4.18 30.54
CA VAL A 58 -47.37 3.33 29.57
C VAL A 58 -48.05 1.97 29.61
N GLY A 59 -48.86 1.66 28.59
CA GLY A 59 -49.36 0.31 28.36
C GLY A 59 -48.21 -0.57 27.88
N ILE A 60 -47.85 -1.59 28.67
CA ILE A 60 -46.89 -2.61 28.26
C ILE A 60 -47.65 -3.63 27.41
N VAL A 61 -47.43 -3.59 26.10
CA VAL A 61 -47.83 -4.65 25.18
C VAL A 61 -46.61 -5.53 24.97
N THR A 62 -46.75 -6.82 25.28
CA THR A 62 -45.69 -7.82 25.08
C THR A 62 -45.73 -8.31 23.65
N SER A 63 -44.77 -7.91 22.81
CA SER A 63 -44.47 -8.61 21.55
C SER A 63 -43.03 -8.31 21.10
N ASN A 64 -42.27 -9.37 20.82
CA ASN A 64 -40.92 -9.46 20.24
C ASN A 64 -39.72 -8.66 20.82
N GLN A 65 -39.59 -8.52 22.14
CA GLN A 65 -38.40 -7.91 22.79
C GLN A 65 -37.03 -8.27 22.16
N LEU A 66 -36.85 -9.52 21.71
CA LEU A 66 -35.67 -9.98 20.99
C LEU A 66 -35.42 -9.23 19.66
N ALA A 67 -36.44 -8.98 18.84
CA ALA A 67 -36.26 -8.29 17.56
C ALA A 67 -35.87 -6.82 17.78
N ALA A 68 -36.42 -6.17 18.80
CA ALA A 68 -36.04 -4.83 19.22
C ALA A 68 -34.59 -4.77 19.75
N GLN A 69 -34.15 -5.80 20.49
CA GLN A 69 -32.77 -5.96 20.93
C GLN A 69 -31.81 -6.20 19.76
N LEU A 70 -32.17 -7.08 18.82
CA LEU A 70 -31.36 -7.38 17.64
C LEU A 70 -31.19 -6.15 16.74
N LEU A 71 -32.25 -5.34 16.57
CA LEU A 71 -32.16 -4.09 15.81
C LEU A 71 -31.23 -3.08 16.49
N ALA A 72 -31.25 -3.02 17.83
CA ALA A 72 -30.32 -2.18 18.59
C ALA A 72 -28.86 -2.64 18.42
N VAL A 73 -28.62 -3.95 18.49
CA VAL A 73 -27.30 -4.55 18.27
C VAL A 73 -26.82 -4.33 16.84
N GLU A 74 -27.68 -4.50 15.83
CA GLU A 74 -27.35 -4.23 14.43
C GLU A 74 -26.96 -2.76 14.24
N GLY A 75 -27.75 -1.83 14.79
CA GLY A 75 -27.45 -0.40 14.73
C GLY A 75 -26.11 -0.05 15.39
N SER A 76 -25.86 -0.59 16.58
CA SER A 76 -24.60 -0.36 17.29
C SER A 76 -23.40 -0.97 16.57
N ALA A 77 -23.52 -2.20 16.05
CA ALA A 77 -22.47 -2.86 15.28
C ALA A 77 -22.16 -2.09 13.99
N LYS A 78 -23.19 -1.63 13.27
CA LYS A 78 -23.05 -0.82 12.06
C LYS A 78 -22.29 0.47 12.32
N VAL A 79 -22.63 1.22 13.37
CA VAL A 79 -21.92 2.47 13.70
C VAL A 79 -20.45 2.20 14.03
N SER A 80 -20.16 1.17 14.82
CA SER A 80 -18.78 0.78 15.16
C SER A 80 -17.97 0.37 13.93
N VAL A 81 -18.53 -0.46 13.05
CA VAL A 81 -17.86 -0.89 11.81
C VAL A 81 -17.62 0.30 10.87
N PHE A 82 -18.59 1.20 10.72
CA PHE A 82 -18.42 2.40 9.90
C PHE A 82 -17.35 3.34 10.46
N SER A 83 -17.27 3.49 11.78
CA SER A 83 -16.22 4.28 12.43
C SER A 83 -14.85 3.66 12.19
N LEU A 84 -14.70 2.35 12.39
CA LEU A 84 -13.46 1.64 12.13
C LEU A 84 -13.02 1.80 10.67
N PHE A 85 -13.93 1.57 9.73
CA PHE A 85 -13.66 1.69 8.30
C PHE A 85 -13.19 3.10 7.92
N ARG A 86 -13.85 4.14 8.45
CA ARG A 86 -13.43 5.53 8.26
C ARG A 86 -12.01 5.76 8.77
N HIS A 87 -11.69 5.27 9.97
CA HIS A 87 -10.35 5.39 10.54
C HIS A 87 -9.32 4.64 9.69
N THR A 88 -9.63 3.44 9.21
CA THR A 88 -8.72 2.67 8.36
C THR A 88 -8.44 3.36 7.02
N ILE A 89 -9.46 3.95 6.38
CA ILE A 89 -9.26 4.71 5.13
C ILE A 89 -8.41 5.96 5.37
N SER A 90 -8.69 6.71 6.44
CA SER A 90 -7.90 7.89 6.78
C SER A 90 -6.43 7.52 6.99
N ALA A 91 -6.17 6.48 7.80
CA ALA A 91 -4.82 6.01 8.05
C ALA A 91 -4.13 5.46 6.79
N LEU A 92 -4.88 4.82 5.88
CA LEU A 92 -4.36 4.38 4.60
C LEU A 92 -3.95 5.56 3.73
N CYS A 93 -4.77 6.61 3.65
CA CYS A 93 -4.47 7.83 2.92
C CYS A 93 -3.17 8.47 3.41
N ASP A 94 -3.01 8.59 4.73
CA ASP A 94 -1.79 9.14 5.35
C ASP A 94 -0.56 8.30 4.99
N ARG A 95 -0.68 6.97 5.04
CA ARG A 95 0.42 6.06 4.65
C ARG A 95 0.76 6.16 3.16
N VAL A 96 -0.23 6.30 2.28
CA VAL A 96 -0.01 6.45 0.84
C VAL A 96 0.69 7.78 0.54
N ASN A 97 0.32 8.86 1.23
CA ASN A 97 0.99 10.16 1.08
C ASN A 97 2.45 10.09 1.53
N LEU A 98 2.73 9.45 2.67
CA LEU A 98 4.10 9.21 3.13
C LEU A 98 4.89 8.31 2.17
N LEU A 99 4.27 7.26 1.63
CA LEU A 99 4.87 6.41 0.62
C LEU A 99 5.23 7.22 -0.64
N GLY A 100 4.35 8.12 -1.09
CA GLY A 100 4.61 9.01 -2.22
C GLY A 100 5.88 9.84 -2.02
N LEU A 101 6.07 10.43 -0.84
CA LEU A 101 7.29 11.19 -0.50
C LEU A 101 8.54 10.29 -0.50
N SER A 102 8.44 9.07 0.05
CA SER A 102 9.56 8.12 0.03
C SER A 102 9.93 7.65 -1.38
N ILE A 103 8.94 7.52 -2.27
CA ILE A 103 9.19 7.17 -3.67
C ILE A 103 9.93 8.32 -4.37
N GLN A 104 9.57 9.58 -4.10
CA GLN A 104 10.25 10.73 -4.69
C GLN A 104 11.74 10.78 -4.31
N THR A 105 12.08 10.55 -3.04
CA THR A 105 13.48 10.50 -2.62
C THR A 105 14.22 9.29 -3.19
N ALA A 106 13.56 8.14 -3.28
CA ALA A 106 14.13 6.95 -3.88
C ALA A 106 14.38 7.13 -5.39
N LEU A 107 13.48 7.79 -6.11
CA LEU A 107 13.64 8.11 -7.54
C LEU A 107 14.81 9.07 -7.79
N ALA A 108 15.07 10.00 -6.87
CA ALA A 108 16.21 10.90 -6.95
C ALA A 108 17.55 10.16 -6.75
N ALA A 109 17.58 9.10 -5.94
CA ALA A 109 18.79 8.31 -5.68
C ALA A 109 19.03 7.22 -6.74
N GLN A 110 18.02 6.41 -7.05
CA GLN A 110 18.13 5.26 -7.96
C GLN A 110 16.87 5.13 -8.83
N PRO A 111 16.73 5.98 -9.88
CA PRO A 111 15.52 6.03 -10.69
C PRO A 111 15.22 4.70 -11.40
N THR A 112 16.23 4.04 -11.97
CA THR A 112 16.06 2.76 -12.69
C THR A 112 15.52 1.65 -11.79
N VAL A 113 16.11 1.43 -10.61
CA VAL A 113 15.68 0.36 -9.69
C VAL A 113 14.24 0.57 -9.24
N VAL A 114 13.90 1.81 -8.87
CA VAL A 114 12.56 2.16 -8.39
C VAL A 114 11.55 2.04 -9.52
N ALA A 115 11.83 2.56 -10.72
CA ALA A 115 10.94 2.46 -11.87
C ALA A 115 10.65 0.98 -12.22
N ARG A 116 11.68 0.12 -12.23
CA ARG A 116 11.49 -1.32 -12.48
C ARG A 116 10.57 -1.99 -11.47
N ARG A 117 10.71 -1.64 -10.18
CA ARG A 117 9.85 -2.15 -9.10
C ARG A 117 8.42 -1.60 -9.18
N LEU A 118 8.25 -0.33 -9.53
CA LEU A 118 6.93 0.31 -9.67
C LEU A 118 6.14 -0.23 -10.86
N PHE A 119 6.79 -0.40 -12.02
CA PHE A 119 6.14 -0.88 -13.24
C PHE A 119 6.14 -2.40 -13.38
N GLY A 120 6.86 -3.13 -12.51
CA GLY A 120 6.99 -4.59 -12.60
C GLY A 120 7.71 -5.05 -13.87
N ARG A 121 8.62 -4.24 -14.40
CA ARG A 121 9.35 -4.48 -15.66
C ARG A 121 10.84 -4.44 -15.43
N THR A 122 11.59 -5.32 -16.07
CA THR A 122 13.06 -5.35 -16.00
C THR A 122 13.74 -4.73 -17.23
N ASP A 123 12.98 -4.54 -18.32
CA ASP A 123 13.46 -4.06 -19.63
C ASP A 123 13.49 -2.53 -19.75
N ILE A 124 13.49 -1.80 -18.64
CA ILE A 124 13.47 -0.34 -18.63
C ILE A 124 14.66 0.23 -17.85
N ALA A 125 15.18 1.37 -18.31
CA ALA A 125 16.06 2.25 -17.57
C ALA A 125 15.33 3.57 -17.32
N ALA A 126 15.66 4.26 -16.23
CA ALA A 126 15.06 5.54 -15.94
C ALA A 126 16.11 6.57 -15.51
N SER A 127 15.90 7.80 -15.93
CA SER A 127 16.73 8.96 -15.56
C SER A 127 15.86 9.99 -14.85
N TYR A 128 16.36 10.55 -13.76
CA TYR A 128 15.65 11.56 -13.00
C TYR A 128 15.88 12.94 -13.61
N LEU A 129 14.82 13.61 -14.06
CA LEU A 129 14.90 14.93 -14.70
C LEU A 129 14.70 16.08 -13.69
N GLY A 130 14.40 15.77 -12.43
CA GLY A 130 14.01 16.76 -11.42
C GLY A 130 12.49 16.85 -11.25
N SER A 131 12.07 17.56 -10.20
CA SER A 131 10.66 17.88 -9.90
C SER A 131 9.68 16.69 -9.94
N GLY A 132 10.15 15.49 -9.61
CA GLY A 132 9.33 14.27 -9.64
C GLY A 132 9.04 13.73 -11.04
N LEU A 133 9.71 14.23 -12.07
CA LEU A 133 9.67 13.70 -13.42
C LEU A 133 10.81 12.71 -13.64
N ILE A 134 10.45 11.57 -14.22
CA ILE A 134 11.41 10.57 -14.69
C ILE A 134 11.25 10.37 -16.19
N GLN A 135 12.38 10.24 -16.87
CA GLN A 135 12.44 9.78 -18.24
C GLN A 135 12.62 8.27 -18.24
N ILE A 136 11.78 7.55 -18.99
CA ILE A 136 11.86 6.09 -19.09
C ILE A 136 12.38 5.73 -20.47
N HIS A 137 13.41 4.89 -20.50
CA HIS A 137 14.01 4.34 -21.70
C HIS A 137 13.77 2.84 -21.73
N LYS A 138 13.46 2.30 -22.92
CA LYS A 138 13.36 0.86 -23.12
C LYS A 138 14.74 0.29 -23.42
N CYS A 139 15.13 -0.74 -22.69
CA CYS A 139 16.38 -1.47 -22.88
C CYS A 139 16.16 -2.71 -23.75
N MET A 140 17.20 -3.09 -24.49
CA MET A 140 17.26 -4.35 -25.21
C MET A 140 18.29 -5.25 -24.52
N ALA A 141 17.97 -6.52 -24.34
CA ALA A 141 18.90 -7.48 -23.76
C ALA A 141 20.01 -7.81 -24.75
N VAL A 142 21.27 -7.73 -24.29
CA VAL A 142 22.43 -8.15 -25.06
C VAL A 142 22.66 -9.65 -24.83
N PRO A 143 22.74 -10.48 -25.89
CA PRO A 143 22.98 -11.92 -25.74
C PRO A 143 24.27 -12.22 -24.97
N SER A 144 24.24 -13.21 -24.08
CA SER A 144 25.40 -13.59 -23.25
C SER A 144 26.63 -14.03 -24.05
N SER A 145 26.46 -14.51 -25.29
CA SER A 145 27.57 -14.87 -26.19
C SER A 145 28.25 -13.66 -26.84
N SER A 146 27.65 -12.49 -26.75
CA SER A 146 28.07 -11.29 -27.48
C SER A 146 28.80 -10.26 -26.61
N TRP A 147 29.10 -10.58 -25.35
CA TRP A 147 29.84 -9.67 -24.49
C TRP A 147 30.78 -10.42 -23.53
N SER A 148 31.83 -9.73 -23.07
CA SER A 148 32.79 -10.25 -22.09
C SER A 148 33.35 -9.12 -21.23
N PHE A 149 33.64 -9.41 -19.96
CA PHE A 149 34.35 -8.46 -19.09
C PHE A 149 35.79 -8.25 -19.54
N LEU A 150 36.28 -7.03 -19.41
CA LEU A 150 37.67 -6.66 -19.64
C LEU A 150 38.30 -6.21 -18.33
N GLY A 151 39.58 -6.56 -18.16
CA GLY A 151 40.42 -6.02 -17.10
C GLY A 151 40.87 -4.59 -17.37
N PHE A 152 41.15 -3.84 -16.31
CA PHE A 152 41.72 -2.49 -16.40
C PHE A 152 43.23 -2.53 -16.70
N ASN A 153 43.65 -1.70 -17.66
CA ASN A 153 45.05 -1.55 -18.09
C ASN A 153 45.62 -0.21 -17.56
N ASP A 154 45.80 -0.12 -16.24
CA ASP A 154 46.36 1.02 -15.48
C ASP A 154 45.37 2.11 -15.00
N THR A 155 44.29 2.39 -15.75
CA THR A 155 43.22 3.30 -15.30
C THR A 155 42.01 2.53 -14.81
N CYS A 156 41.56 2.82 -13.59
CA CYS A 156 40.44 2.11 -12.96
C CYS A 156 39.19 2.98 -12.92
N PHE A 157 38.04 2.33 -13.09
CA PHE A 157 36.75 2.98 -13.12
C PHE A 157 35.85 2.45 -12.01
N ALA A 158 34.89 3.26 -11.57
CA ALA A 158 33.94 2.86 -10.55
C ALA A 158 32.99 1.73 -11.00
N ARG A 159 33.06 1.34 -12.26
CA ARG A 159 32.20 0.33 -12.90
C ARG A 159 33.02 -0.59 -13.79
N PRO A 160 32.69 -1.89 -13.85
CA PRO A 160 33.39 -2.85 -14.68
C PRO A 160 33.25 -2.54 -16.17
N LEU A 161 34.34 -2.76 -16.92
CA LEU A 161 34.39 -2.59 -18.35
C LEU A 161 33.92 -3.86 -19.07
N VAL A 162 33.12 -3.68 -20.11
CA VAL A 162 32.55 -4.75 -20.93
C VAL A 162 32.87 -4.49 -22.40
N ASP A 163 33.38 -5.51 -23.08
CA ASP A 163 33.49 -5.56 -24.54
C ASP A 163 32.23 -6.21 -25.11
N ILE A 164 31.57 -5.54 -26.05
CA ILE A 164 30.36 -6.02 -26.71
C ILE A 164 30.68 -6.20 -28.18
N ARG A 165 30.45 -7.41 -28.71
CA ARG A 165 30.66 -7.78 -30.10
C ARG A 165 29.32 -8.04 -30.74
N LEU A 166 28.84 -7.08 -31.53
CA LEU A 166 27.59 -7.25 -32.25
C LEU A 166 27.78 -8.24 -33.41
N PRO A 167 26.72 -8.96 -33.83
CA PRO A 167 26.78 -9.85 -35.00
C PRO A 167 27.20 -9.15 -36.31
N SER A 168 27.09 -7.82 -36.36
CA SER A 168 27.58 -6.98 -37.45
C SER A 168 29.10 -6.84 -37.52
N GLY A 169 29.85 -7.38 -36.55
CA GLY A 169 31.30 -7.27 -36.43
C GLY A 169 31.78 -6.00 -35.71
N ILE A 170 30.86 -5.12 -35.30
CA ILE A 170 31.20 -3.91 -34.53
C ILE A 170 31.49 -4.31 -33.09
N CYS A 171 32.67 -3.91 -32.60
CA CYS A 171 33.05 -4.03 -31.20
C CYS A 171 32.86 -2.68 -30.51
N HIS A 172 32.16 -2.67 -29.37
CA HIS A 172 31.91 -1.46 -28.59
C HIS A 172 32.24 -1.73 -27.12
N ARG A 173 32.90 -0.76 -26.48
CA ARG A 173 33.26 -0.84 -25.06
C ARG A 173 32.31 0.02 -24.25
N ALA A 174 31.75 -0.54 -23.20
CA ALA A 174 30.85 0.15 -22.30
C ALA A 174 31.12 -0.26 -20.85
N TYR A 175 30.61 0.51 -19.91
CA TYR A 175 30.68 0.26 -18.49
C TYR A 175 29.34 -0.26 -17.98
N MET A 176 29.36 -1.33 -17.21
CA MET A 176 28.14 -1.92 -16.66
C MET A 176 27.86 -1.41 -15.25
N ASP A 177 26.67 -0.89 -15.02
CA ASP A 177 26.16 -0.69 -13.67
C ASP A 177 25.80 -2.05 -13.06
N VAL A 178 26.43 -2.40 -11.94
CA VAL A 178 26.26 -3.71 -11.30
C VAL A 178 24.89 -3.87 -10.66
N ASP A 179 24.29 -2.77 -10.20
CA ASP A 179 22.98 -2.81 -9.53
C ASP A 179 21.83 -2.88 -10.53
N THR A 180 22.00 -2.24 -11.70
CA THR A 180 20.96 -2.13 -12.72
C THR A 180 21.20 -2.97 -13.97
N ALA A 181 22.40 -3.55 -14.13
CA ALA A 181 22.84 -4.24 -15.35
C ALA A 181 22.67 -3.40 -16.63
N VAL A 182 22.66 -2.07 -16.52
CA VAL A 182 22.58 -1.15 -17.64
C VAL A 182 24.00 -0.78 -18.10
N LEU A 183 24.19 -0.72 -19.41
CA LEU A 183 25.46 -0.36 -20.03
C LEU A 183 25.48 1.14 -20.30
N GLU A 184 26.54 1.80 -19.85
CA GLU A 184 26.79 3.23 -20.01
C GLU A 184 28.11 3.47 -20.75
N GLU A 185 28.18 4.55 -21.52
CA GLU A 185 29.37 4.87 -22.32
C GLU A 185 30.53 5.41 -21.47
N LYS A 186 30.24 5.95 -20.29
CA LYS A 186 31.22 6.60 -19.41
C LYS A 186 31.07 6.13 -17.98
N ALA A 187 32.19 6.07 -17.27
CA ALA A 187 32.25 5.85 -15.84
C ALA A 187 33.27 6.79 -15.21
N ASN A 188 33.10 7.07 -13.92
CA ASN A 188 34.03 7.90 -13.17
C ASN A 188 35.33 7.14 -12.93
N GLU A 189 36.46 7.81 -13.17
CA GLU A 189 37.77 7.29 -12.83
C GLU A 189 37.97 7.33 -11.31
N VAL A 190 38.53 6.26 -10.77
CA VAL A 190 38.76 6.08 -9.34
C VAL A 190 40.10 5.42 -9.10
N PRO A 191 40.72 5.62 -7.93
CA PRO A 191 42.01 5.01 -7.63
C PRO A 191 41.92 3.48 -7.65
N CYS A 192 42.84 2.81 -8.32
CA CYS A 192 42.81 1.35 -8.52
C CYS A 192 42.79 0.51 -7.24
N TYR A 193 43.33 1.03 -6.13
CA TYR A 193 43.26 0.35 -4.83
C TYR A 193 41.85 0.33 -4.22
N SER A 194 40.92 1.18 -4.70
CA SER A 194 39.57 1.29 -4.14
C SER A 194 38.58 0.27 -4.72
N VAL A 195 38.87 -0.29 -5.91
CA VAL A 195 37.98 -1.22 -6.61
C VAL A 195 38.73 -2.44 -7.14
N PRO A 196 39.24 -3.31 -6.25
CA PRO A 196 39.88 -4.55 -6.68
C PRO A 196 38.86 -5.57 -7.19
N TYR A 197 37.62 -5.53 -6.69
CA TYR A 197 36.58 -6.51 -6.99
C TYR A 197 35.21 -5.86 -7.16
N PHE A 198 34.41 -6.40 -8.08
CA PHE A 198 32.98 -6.10 -8.22
C PHE A 198 32.15 -7.34 -7.87
N TYR A 199 31.01 -7.15 -7.22
CA TYR A 199 30.12 -8.24 -6.84
C TYR A 199 28.82 -8.16 -7.62
N ILE A 200 28.59 -9.13 -8.51
CA ILE A 200 27.43 -9.17 -9.40
C ILE A 200 26.49 -10.27 -8.90
N PHE A 201 25.20 -9.98 -8.84
CA PHE A 201 24.17 -10.95 -8.46
C PHE A 201 23.31 -11.31 -9.66
N ASP A 202 23.43 -12.56 -10.12
CA ASP A 202 22.68 -13.08 -11.29
C ASP A 202 21.35 -13.75 -10.88
N GLY A 203 20.74 -13.29 -9.78
CA GLY A 203 19.49 -13.85 -9.24
C GLY A 203 19.64 -15.15 -8.46
N THR A 204 20.65 -15.98 -8.78
CA THR A 204 20.86 -17.30 -8.14
C THR A 204 22.15 -17.38 -7.33
N GLN A 205 23.21 -16.70 -7.77
CA GLN A 205 24.52 -16.72 -7.13
C GLN A 205 25.17 -15.34 -7.18
N ALA A 206 25.97 -15.05 -6.16
CA ALA A 206 26.87 -13.90 -6.16
C ALA A 206 28.19 -14.31 -6.81
N VAL A 207 28.59 -13.54 -7.82
CA VAL A 207 29.83 -13.74 -8.56
C VAL A 207 30.75 -12.56 -8.29
N ARG A 208 32.01 -12.84 -7.99
CA ARG A 208 33.06 -11.85 -7.83
C ARG A 208 33.80 -11.69 -9.14
N LEU A 209 33.77 -10.49 -9.68
CA LEU A 209 34.58 -10.07 -10.82
C LEU A 209 35.86 -9.41 -10.29
N ASP A 210 37.01 -9.87 -10.78
CA ASP A 210 38.29 -9.20 -10.56
C ASP A 210 38.48 -8.07 -11.58
N ALA A 211 38.70 -6.86 -11.08
CA ALA A 211 38.78 -5.64 -11.88
C ALA A 211 40.00 -5.61 -12.83
N PHE A 212 41.09 -6.33 -12.49
CA PHE A 212 42.32 -6.31 -13.28
C PHE A 212 42.39 -7.44 -14.28
N SER A 213 41.88 -8.63 -13.94
CA SER A 213 41.89 -9.79 -14.84
C SER A 213 40.64 -9.89 -15.70
N GLY A 214 39.53 -9.23 -15.32
CA GLY A 214 38.23 -9.39 -15.96
C GLY A 214 37.63 -10.78 -15.74
N THR A 215 38.16 -11.57 -14.79
CA THR A 215 37.70 -12.94 -14.54
C THR A 215 36.62 -13.00 -13.47
N LEU A 216 35.63 -13.86 -13.73
CA LEU A 216 34.53 -14.14 -12.81
C LEU A 216 34.88 -15.36 -11.95
N ARG A 217 34.65 -15.24 -10.64
CA ARG A 217 34.75 -16.34 -9.69
C ARG A 217 33.49 -16.40 -8.84
N ASN A 218 32.90 -17.58 -8.69
CA ASN A 218 31.76 -17.75 -7.81
C ASN A 218 32.18 -17.48 -6.37
N VAL A 219 31.38 -16.68 -5.66
CA VAL A 219 31.55 -16.50 -4.21
C VAL A 219 30.97 -17.76 -3.56
N SER A 220 31.79 -18.80 -3.46
CA SER A 220 31.46 -19.93 -2.58
C SER A 220 31.35 -19.38 -1.17
N SER A 221 30.25 -19.67 -0.49
CA SER A 221 29.99 -19.33 0.91
C SER A 221 31.04 -19.98 1.84
N GLN A 222 32.22 -19.38 1.93
CA GLN A 222 33.10 -19.52 3.08
C GLN A 222 33.13 -18.16 3.78
N LEU A 223 32.02 -17.88 4.46
CA LEU A 223 31.98 -16.89 5.53
C LEU A 223 32.70 -17.51 6.73
N SER A 224 34.03 -17.46 6.73
CA SER A 224 34.83 -17.54 7.95
C SER A 224 35.14 -16.11 8.39
N ASP A 225 34.57 -15.78 9.55
CA ASP A 225 34.90 -14.69 10.47
C ASP A 225 34.62 -13.23 10.09
N GLY A 226 33.78 -12.60 10.93
CA GLY A 226 33.92 -11.18 11.28
C GLY A 226 32.89 -10.21 10.72
N PHE A 227 31.59 -10.47 10.86
CA PHE A 227 30.60 -9.40 10.71
C PHE A 227 30.62 -8.49 11.95
N TYR A 228 31.16 -7.28 11.80
CA TYR A 228 30.85 -6.16 12.70
C TYR A 228 29.50 -5.57 12.31
N ARG A 229 28.56 -5.62 13.25
CA ARG A 229 27.31 -4.83 13.26
C ARG A 229 27.65 -3.37 13.57
N PHE A 230 27.09 -2.44 12.80
CA PHE A 230 26.66 -1.14 13.29
C PHE A 230 25.13 -1.10 13.22
#